data_AF-A0A6G7YPR6-F1
#
_entry.id   AF-A0A6G7YPR6-F1
#
_cell.length_a   1.000
_cell.length_b   1.000
_cell.length_c   1.000
_cell.angle_alpha   90.00
_cell.angle_beta   90.00
_cell.angle_gamma   90.00
#
_symmetry.space_group_name_H-M   'P 1'
#
loop_
_entity.id
_entity.type
_entity.pdbx_description
1 polymer ?
#
loop_
_entity_poly.entity_id
_entity_poly.type
_entity_poly.pdbx_seq_one_letter_code
_entity_poly.pdbx_strand_id
1 'polypeptide(L)'
;MPVLPPYFGPRAAIADLLAFMRQRSREQRIGAVLAVVATAAIVIGFFTDTSINPKPATTVTFTQSWSADRSDAEIIADQKKDQAMRDAAKEKRRQEYVKLQKQLGMDE
;
A
#
# COMPACT_ATOMS: atom_id res chain seq x y z
N MET A 1 -3.26 41.71 -41.75
CA MET A 1 -2.32 40.70 -41.20
C MET A 1 -2.22 40.95 -39.70
N PRO A 2 -2.28 39.93 -38.83
CA PRO A 2 -2.02 40.14 -37.41
C PRO A 2 -0.59 40.63 -37.23
N VAL A 3 -0.40 41.66 -36.39
CA VAL A 3 0.85 42.42 -36.23
C VAL A 3 1.76 41.82 -35.14
N LEU A 4 1.31 40.79 -34.43
CA LEU A 4 2.03 40.14 -33.32
C LEU A 4 2.24 38.63 -33.59
N PRO A 5 3.36 38.04 -33.15
CA PRO A 5 3.57 36.60 -33.23
C PRO A 5 2.50 35.85 -32.42
N PRO A 6 2.07 34.66 -32.86
CA PRO A 6 1.06 33.89 -32.16
C PRO A 6 1.50 33.60 -30.72
N TYR A 7 0.54 33.61 -29.79
CA TYR A 7 0.82 33.50 -28.37
C TYR A 7 1.20 32.05 -28.02
N PHE A 8 2.49 31.80 -27.77
CA PHE A 8 2.98 30.48 -27.36
C PHE A 8 3.04 30.41 -25.82
N GLY A 9 2.25 29.53 -25.21
CA GLY A 9 2.24 29.36 -23.76
C GLY A 9 1.37 28.18 -23.31
N PRO A 10 1.52 27.72 -22.05
CA PRO A 10 0.84 26.53 -21.55
C PRO A 10 -0.69 26.66 -21.62
N ARG A 11 -1.22 27.85 -21.33
CA ARG A 11 -2.66 28.13 -21.45
C ARG A 11 -3.14 28.08 -22.91
N ALA A 12 -2.33 28.59 -23.83
CA ALA A 12 -2.63 28.53 -25.26
C ALA A 12 -2.59 27.09 -25.79
N ALA A 13 -1.63 26.28 -25.34
CA ALA A 13 -1.53 24.87 -25.70
C ALA A 13 -2.74 24.05 -25.20
N ILE A 14 -3.22 24.30 -23.97
CA ILE A 14 -4.43 23.65 -23.45
C ILE A 14 -5.66 24.09 -24.25
N ALA A 15 -5.79 25.38 -24.54
CA ALA A 15 -6.90 25.89 -25.34
C ALA A 15 -6.93 25.28 -26.75
N ASP A 16 -5.76 25.14 -27.38
CA ASP A 16 -5.60 24.52 -28.69
C ASP A 16 -5.94 23.02 -28.65
N LEU A 17 -5.46 22.28 -27.65
CA LEU A 17 -5.81 20.88 -27.44
C LEU A 17 -7.32 20.69 -27.25
N LEU A 18 -7.97 21.56 -26.48
CA LEU A 18 -9.42 21.52 -26.28
C LEU A 18 -10.19 21.84 -27.57
N ALA A 19 -9.72 22.82 -28.35
CA ALA A 19 -10.30 23.17 -29.64
C ALA A 19 -10.18 22.02 -30.64
N PHE A 20 -9.00 21.39 -30.72
CA PHE A 20 -8.74 20.20 -31.51
C PHE A 20 -9.68 19.05 -31.11
N MET A 21 -9.79 18.75 -29.81
CA MET A 21 -10.65 17.68 -29.31
C MET A 21 -12.14 17.91 -29.60
N ARG A 22 -12.59 19.17 -29.67
CA ARG A 22 -13.98 19.53 -30.04
C ARG A 22 -14.32 19.27 -31.50
N GLN A 23 -13.35 19.34 -32.40
CA GLN A 23 -13.54 19.09 -33.84
C GLN A 23 -13.49 17.59 -34.21
N ARG A 24 -13.18 16.71 -33.24
CA ARG A 24 -13.00 15.27 -33.47
C ARG A 24 -14.32 14.50 -33.44
N SER A 25 -14.36 13.39 -34.18
CA SER A 25 -15.53 12.52 -34.24
C SER A 25 -15.86 11.91 -32.87
N ARG A 26 -17.06 11.36 -32.71
CA ARG A 26 -17.50 10.75 -31.45
C ARG A 26 -16.59 9.57 -31.06
N GLU A 27 -16.20 8.77 -32.04
CA GLU A 27 -15.35 7.58 -31.89
C GLU A 27 -13.96 7.97 -31.41
N GLN A 28 -13.39 9.03 -31.97
CA GLN A 28 -12.08 9.55 -31.57
C GLN A 28 -12.09 10.08 -30.13
N ARG A 29 -13.18 10.73 -29.70
CA ARG A 29 -13.34 11.17 -28.32
C ARG A 29 -13.46 10.01 -27.34
N ILE A 30 -14.22 8.97 -27.70
CA ILE A 30 -14.33 7.75 -26.89
C ILE A 30 -12.96 7.07 -26.76
N GLY A 31 -12.22 6.94 -27.86
CA GLY A 31 -10.87 6.38 -27.84
C GLY A 31 -9.91 7.16 -26.95
N ALA A 32 -9.95 8.50 -27.00
CA ALA A 32 -9.13 9.35 -26.14
C ALA A 32 -9.49 9.17 -24.65
N VAL A 33 -10.78 9.11 -24.31
CA VAL A 33 -11.23 8.86 -22.93
C VAL A 33 -10.76 7.49 -22.45
N LEU A 34 -10.90 6.44 -23.29
CA LEU A 34 -10.46 5.09 -22.94
C LEU A 34 -8.94 5.04 -22.69
N ALA A 35 -8.14 5.73 -23.49
CA ALA A 35 -6.69 5.80 -23.30
C ALA A 35 -6.33 6.45 -21.95
N VAL A 36 -6.99 7.56 -21.59
CA VAL A 36 -6.80 8.23 -20.30
C VAL A 36 -7.21 7.32 -19.15
N VAL A 37 -8.38 6.67 -19.26
CA VAL A 37 -8.90 5.75 -18.22
C VAL A 37 -7.96 4.55 -18.03
N ALA A 38 -7.50 3.93 -19.12
CA ALA A 38 -6.58 2.80 -19.04
C ALA A 38 -5.26 3.19 -18.36
N THR A 39 -4.70 4.35 -18.73
CA THR A 39 -3.46 4.85 -18.12
C THR A 39 -3.66 5.17 -16.64
N ALA A 40 -4.76 5.83 -16.28
CA ALA A 40 -5.09 6.15 -14.90
C ALA A 40 -5.30 4.88 -14.06
N ALA A 41 -5.98 3.86 -14.61
CA ALA A 41 -6.19 2.59 -13.93
C ALA A 41 -4.87 1.88 -13.59
N ILE A 42 -3.88 1.90 -14.49
CA ILE A 42 -2.56 1.34 -14.24
C ILE A 42 -1.86 2.09 -13.10
N VAL A 43 -1.84 3.42 -13.14
CA VAL A 43 -1.20 4.25 -12.09
C VAL A 43 -1.87 4.04 -10.73
N ILE A 44 -3.21 4.03 -10.70
CA ILE A 44 -3.97 3.78 -9.47
C ILE A 44 -3.66 2.38 -8.94
N GLY A 45 -3.62 1.36 -9.80
CA GLY A 45 -3.27 -0.02 -9.41
C GLY A 45 -1.93 -0.09 -8.68
N PHE A 46 -0.88 0.56 -9.21
CA PHE A 46 0.41 0.64 -8.54
C PHE A 46 0.35 1.38 -7.20
N PHE A 47 -0.37 2.50 -7.15
CA PHE A 47 -0.48 3.29 -5.92
C PHE A 47 -1.21 2.52 -4.81
N THR A 48 -2.28 1.80 -5.17
CA THR A 48 -3.03 0.96 -4.24
C THR A 48 -2.22 -0.26 -3.77
N ASP A 49 -1.48 -0.93 -4.65
CA ASP A 49 -0.66 -2.11 -4.29
C ASP A 49 0.40 -1.78 -3.22
N THR A 50 1.11 -0.66 -3.38
CA THR A 50 2.10 -0.21 -2.37
C THR A 50 1.51 0.09 -0.99
N SER A 51 0.20 0.39 -0.92
CA SER A 51 -0.49 0.66 0.35
C SER A 51 -1.01 -0.62 1.02
N ILE A 52 -1.30 -1.67 0.25
CA ILE A 52 -1.95 -2.89 0.74
C ILE A 52 -0.92 -3.98 1.09
N ASN A 53 0.25 -4.00 0.45
CA ASN A 53 1.35 -4.92 0.77
C ASN A 53 2.66 -4.16 1.01
N PRO A 54 2.79 -3.38 2.11
CA PRO A 54 4.13 -2.98 2.54
C PRO A 54 4.90 -4.28 2.79
N LYS A 55 6.00 -4.50 2.06
CA LYS A 55 6.90 -5.65 2.31
C LYS A 55 7.10 -5.76 3.83
N PRO A 56 6.95 -6.96 4.43
CA PRO A 56 7.19 -7.10 5.86
C PRO A 56 8.54 -6.48 6.17
N ALA A 57 8.54 -5.48 7.06
CA ALA A 57 9.75 -4.76 7.43
C ALA A 57 10.82 -5.80 7.78
N THR A 58 12.05 -5.59 7.32
CA THR A 58 13.15 -6.52 7.59
C THR A 58 13.34 -6.63 9.10
N THR A 59 12.79 -7.70 9.69
CA THR A 59 12.93 -7.95 11.13
C THR A 59 14.35 -8.42 11.38
N VAL A 60 15.18 -7.53 11.95
CA VAL A 60 16.49 -7.92 12.48
C VAL A 60 16.24 -8.72 13.76
N THR A 61 16.26 -10.04 13.65
CA THR A 61 16.12 -10.94 14.80
C THR A 61 17.46 -10.99 15.55
N PHE A 62 17.52 -10.34 16.71
CA PHE A 62 18.67 -10.42 17.61
C PHE A 62 18.59 -11.71 18.43
N THR A 63 19.55 -12.61 18.23
CA THR A 63 19.71 -13.80 19.08
C THR A 63 20.56 -13.45 20.31
N GLN A 64 20.08 -13.83 21.50
CA GLN A 64 20.85 -13.67 22.73
C GLN A 64 22.05 -14.64 22.75
N SER A 65 23.22 -14.14 23.12
CA SER A 65 24.40 -14.97 23.42
C SER A 65 24.34 -15.38 24.89
N TRP A 66 24.35 -16.69 25.15
CA TRP A 66 24.30 -17.23 26.51
C TRP A 66 25.69 -17.69 26.95
N SER A 67 26.00 -17.53 28.24
CA SER A 67 27.24 -18.05 28.83
C SER A 67 27.28 -19.58 28.75
N ALA A 68 28.47 -20.15 28.53
CA ALA A 68 28.68 -21.60 28.52
C ALA A 68 28.50 -22.23 29.91
N ASP A 69 28.73 -21.45 30.98
CA ASP A 69 28.71 -21.91 32.38
C ASP A 69 27.34 -21.75 33.05
N ARG A 70 26.28 -21.54 32.27
CA ARG A 70 24.93 -21.31 32.77
C ARG A 70 24.40 -22.54 33.53
N SER A 71 23.75 -22.31 34.66
CA SER A 71 23.11 -23.39 35.43
C SER A 71 21.72 -23.78 34.91
N ASP A 72 21.33 -25.04 35.07
CA ASP A 72 20.00 -25.54 34.71
C ASP A 72 18.86 -24.77 35.41
N ALA A 73 19.09 -24.33 36.65
CA ALA A 73 18.12 -23.52 37.40
C ALA A 73 17.84 -22.18 36.71
N GLU A 74 18.88 -21.52 36.19
CA GLU A 74 18.75 -20.27 35.43
C GLU A 74 18.08 -20.51 34.08
N ILE A 75 18.32 -21.66 33.43
CA ILE A 75 17.65 -22.04 32.17
C ILE A 75 16.14 -22.18 32.39
N ILE A 76 15.74 -22.92 33.42
CA ILE A 76 14.33 -23.19 33.72
C ILE A 76 13.61 -21.88 34.09
N ALA A 77 14.26 -21.01 34.87
CA ALA A 77 13.69 -19.71 35.26
C ALA A 77 13.38 -18.84 34.03
N ASP A 78 14.32 -18.72 33.09
CA ASP A 78 14.12 -17.93 31.87
C ASP A 78 13.11 -18.58 30.92
N GLN A 79 13.13 -19.90 30.77
CA GLN A 79 12.13 -20.61 29.96
C GLN A 79 10.71 -20.34 30.46
N LYS A 80 10.51 -20.32 31.78
CA LYS A 80 9.21 -20.02 32.40
C LYS A 80 8.78 -18.58 32.11
N LYS A 81 9.71 -17.62 32.19
CA LYS A 81 9.46 -16.21 31.86
C LYS A 81 9.09 -16.04 30.38
N ASP A 82 9.83 -16.66 29.49
CA ASP A 82 9.58 -16.61 28.06
C ASP A 82 8.27 -17.31 27.68
N GLN A 83 7.94 -18.41 28.35
CA GLN A 83 6.66 -19.10 28.15
C GLN A 83 5.49 -18.20 28.52
N ALA A 84 5.56 -17.52 29.67
CA ALA A 84 4.54 -16.55 30.08
C ALA A 84 4.38 -15.42 29.06
N MET A 85 5.48 -14.87 28.52
CA MET A 85 5.42 -13.84 27.48
C MET A 85 4.80 -14.37 26.17
N ARG A 86 5.17 -15.58 25.73
CA ARG A 86 4.62 -16.22 24.54
C ARG A 86 3.12 -16.48 24.68
N ASP A 87 2.67 -16.94 25.83
CA ASP A 87 1.27 -17.25 26.06
C ASP A 87 0.41 -15.98 26.16
N ALA A 88 0.92 -14.92 26.78
CA ALA A 88 0.26 -13.61 26.76
C ALA A 88 0.13 -13.04 25.32
N ALA A 89 1.17 -13.19 24.48
CA ALA A 89 1.12 -12.75 23.09
C ALA A 89 0.14 -13.59 22.24
N LYS A 90 0.03 -14.90 22.49
CA LYS A 90 -0.98 -15.76 21.85
C LYS A 90 -2.39 -15.33 22.21
N GLU A 91 -2.65 -15.06 23.48
CA GLU A 91 -3.99 -14.64 23.92
C GLU A 91 -4.39 -13.29 23.32
N LYS A 92 -3.46 -12.31 23.26
CA LYS A 92 -3.70 -11.05 22.55
C LYS A 92 -4.04 -11.26 21.08
N ARG A 93 -3.26 -12.07 20.36
CA ARG A 93 -3.55 -12.40 18.96
C ARG A 93 -4.92 -13.08 18.82
N ARG A 94 -5.25 -14.01 19.71
CA ARG A 94 -6.56 -14.67 19.73
C ARG A 94 -7.69 -13.64 19.91
N GLN A 95 -7.55 -12.69 20.83
CA GLN A 95 -8.53 -11.62 21.04
C GLN A 95 -8.67 -10.71 19.81
N GLU A 96 -7.56 -10.35 19.15
CA GLU A 96 -7.57 -9.60 17.90
C GLU A 96 -8.29 -10.36 16.79
N TYR A 97 -8.02 -11.66 16.62
CA TYR A 97 -8.72 -12.50 15.66
C TYR A 97 -10.22 -12.61 15.95
N VAL A 98 -10.61 -12.81 17.22
CA VAL A 98 -12.03 -12.84 17.60
C VAL A 98 -12.69 -11.49 17.32
N LYS A 99 -12.02 -10.37 17.59
CA LYS A 99 -12.54 -9.04 17.29
C LYS A 99 -12.70 -8.82 15.78
N LEU A 100 -11.73 -9.26 14.98
CA LEU A 100 -11.79 -9.19 13.52
C LEU A 100 -12.91 -10.08 12.96
N GLN A 101 -13.07 -11.31 13.48
CA GLN A 101 -14.16 -12.20 13.07
C GLN A 101 -15.53 -11.54 13.26
N LYS A 102 -15.77 -10.96 14.44
CA LYS A 102 -17.00 -10.21 14.75
C LYS A 102 -17.22 -8.98 13.85
N GLN A 103 -16.15 -8.27 13.51
CA GLN A 103 -16.24 -7.11 12.60
C GLN A 103 -16.57 -7.52 11.16
N LEU A 104 -16.15 -8.72 10.76
CA LEU A 104 -16.33 -9.26 9.42
C LEU A 104 -17.56 -10.17 9.31
N GLY A 105 -18.30 -10.41 10.39
CA GLY A 105 -19.49 -11.26 10.41
C GLY A 105 -19.18 -12.75 10.12
N MET A 106 -18.00 -13.22 10.49
CA MET A 106 -17.55 -14.62 10.29
C MET A 106 -17.83 -15.52 11.51
N ASP A 107 -18.73 -15.07 12.38
CA ASP A 107 -19.09 -15.66 13.67
C ASP A 107 -20.36 -16.54 13.62
N GLU A 108 -20.84 -16.85 12.41
CA GLU A 108 -21.92 -17.82 12.11
C GLU A 108 -21.41 -19.18 11.62
#